data_AF-A0A0J8YAV5-F1
#
_entry.id   AF-A0A0J8YAV5-F1
#
_cell.length_a   1.000
_cell.length_b   1.000
_cell.length_c   1.000
_cell.angle_alpha   90.00
_cell.angle_beta   90.00
_cell.angle_gamma   90.00
#
_symmetry.space_group_name_H-M   'P 1'
#
loop_
_entity.id
_entity.type
_entity.pdbx_description
1 polymer ?
#
loop_
_entity_poly.entity_id
_entity_poly.type
_entity_poly.pdbx_seq_one_letter_code
_entity_poly.pdbx_strand_id
1 'polypeptide(L)'
;MKKMMLVTLCVVLAGCVNKSQKPTSLVTPAPAQPAAIAPQPPAPPARTEPDNNGLMAQETCRKELEALRAYGPRTYNRYASEMATLTAKTSKFLSVKEDLNPRINDIVMSAYQSRMQTLCYKIEASLGQMLVDQATASLAD
;
A
#
# COMPACT_ATOMS: atom_id res chain seq x y z
N MET A 1 25.79 11.88 -46.48
CA MET A 1 25.25 13.09 -45.82
C MET A 1 23.74 13.11 -45.95
N LYS A 2 23.00 12.77 -44.88
CA LYS A 2 21.52 12.81 -44.74
C LYS A 2 21.18 12.14 -43.40
N LYS A 3 20.29 12.60 -42.53
CA LYS A 3 19.54 13.85 -42.35
C LYS A 3 19.26 13.89 -40.85
N MET A 4 19.55 15.03 -40.22
CA MET A 4 19.14 15.33 -38.86
C MET A 4 17.62 15.49 -38.84
N MET A 5 16.92 14.84 -37.91
CA MET A 5 15.55 15.18 -37.56
C MET A 5 15.38 15.07 -36.04
N LEU A 6 15.19 16.24 -35.46
CA LEU A 6 14.89 16.56 -34.07
C LEU A 6 13.44 16.17 -33.71
N VAL A 7 13.24 15.79 -32.44
CA VAL A 7 12.26 16.30 -31.45
C VAL A 7 10.79 16.34 -31.89
N THR A 8 9.82 15.80 -31.14
CA THR A 8 8.95 16.55 -30.19
C THR A 8 7.91 15.52 -29.66
N LEU A 9 7.97 15.01 -28.42
CA LEU A 9 7.40 15.52 -27.15
C LEU A 9 6.03 16.25 -27.26
N CYS A 10 4.92 15.53 -27.02
CA CYS A 10 3.66 16.11 -26.54
C CYS A 10 2.98 15.13 -25.56
N VAL A 11 3.42 15.18 -24.29
CA VAL A 11 2.70 14.61 -23.15
C VAL A 11 1.60 15.61 -22.79
N VAL A 12 0.35 15.31 -23.11
CA VAL A 12 -0.80 16.09 -22.66
C VAL A 12 -1.24 15.53 -21.32
N LEU A 13 -0.59 15.97 -20.24
CA LEU A 13 -1.12 15.86 -18.89
C LEU A 13 -2.23 16.90 -18.74
N ALA A 14 -3.48 16.45 -18.84
CA ALA A 14 -4.64 17.24 -18.46
C ALA A 14 -4.56 17.53 -16.95
N GLY A 15 -4.04 18.69 -16.59
CA GLY A 15 -4.07 19.20 -15.22
C GLY A 15 -5.45 19.75 -14.89
N CYS A 16 -6.06 19.25 -13.82
CA CYS A 16 -7.23 19.88 -13.20
C CYS A 16 -6.80 21.21 -12.56
N VAL A 17 -7.25 22.34 -13.14
CA VAL A 17 -7.08 23.66 -12.55
C VAL A 17 -8.08 23.83 -11.40
N ASN A 18 -7.64 23.57 -10.17
CA ASN A 18 -8.42 23.85 -8.98
C ASN A 18 -8.30 25.34 -8.64
N LYS A 19 -9.26 26.14 -9.08
CA LYS A 19 -9.31 27.58 -8.83
C LYS A 19 -9.75 27.80 -7.38
N SER A 20 -8.79 27.95 -6.46
CA SER A 20 -9.07 28.37 -5.07
C SER A 20 -9.57 29.82 -5.05
N GLN A 21 -10.89 30.00 -5.04
CA GLN A 21 -11.49 31.24 -4.54
C GLN A 21 -11.40 31.24 -3.03
N LYS A 22 -10.54 32.10 -2.49
CA LYS A 22 -10.45 32.42 -1.07
C LYS A 22 -11.69 33.24 -0.70
N PRO A 23 -12.62 32.77 0.15
CA PRO A 23 -13.66 33.64 0.67
C PRO A 23 -13.07 34.46 1.82
N THR A 24 -13.14 35.78 1.69
CA THR A 24 -12.94 36.72 2.79
C THR A 24 -13.93 36.38 3.90
N SER A 25 -13.42 36.03 5.07
CA SER A 25 -14.20 35.74 6.27
C SER A 25 -14.80 37.05 6.80
N LEU A 26 -16.12 37.17 6.75
CA LEU A 26 -16.90 38.18 7.48
C LEU A 26 -17.74 37.43 8.51
N VAL A 27 -17.16 37.15 9.68
CA VAL A 27 -17.93 36.60 10.81
C VAL A 27 -18.66 37.75 11.49
N THR A 28 -19.97 37.79 11.29
CA THR A 28 -20.92 38.42 12.22
C THR A 28 -21.72 37.28 12.86
N PRO A 29 -21.68 37.07 14.19
CA PRO A 29 -22.46 36.01 14.80
C PRO A 29 -23.92 36.45 14.95
N ALA A 30 -24.83 35.77 14.27
CA ALA A 30 -26.27 35.86 14.50
C ALA A 30 -26.75 34.68 15.38
N PRO A 31 -27.79 34.85 16.23
CA PRO A 31 -28.14 33.90 17.28
C PRO A 31 -28.70 32.58 16.73
N ALA A 32 -28.45 31.51 17.49
CA ALA A 32 -28.80 30.14 17.17
C ALA A 32 -30.28 29.93 16.82
N GLN A 33 -30.53 29.35 15.65
CA GLN A 33 -31.81 28.75 15.27
C GLN A 33 -31.65 27.21 15.23
N PRO A 34 -32.72 26.42 15.49
CA PRO A 34 -32.64 24.97 15.58
C PRO A 34 -32.11 24.35 14.28
N ALA A 35 -31.07 23.53 14.39
CA ALA A 35 -30.41 22.91 13.25
C ALA A 35 -31.36 21.95 12.52
N ALA A 36 -31.78 22.32 11.31
CA ALA A 36 -32.24 21.37 10.33
C ALA A 36 -31.05 20.44 9.99
N ILE A 37 -31.26 19.13 10.10
CA ILE A 37 -30.26 18.12 9.76
C ILE A 37 -30.05 18.18 8.25
N ALA A 38 -29.01 18.90 7.82
CA ALA A 38 -28.48 18.77 6.48
C ALA A 38 -27.89 17.36 6.31
N PRO A 39 -28.07 16.70 5.16
CA PRO A 39 -27.46 15.40 4.92
C PRO A 39 -25.94 15.52 5.06
N GLN A 40 -25.38 14.85 6.07
CA GLN A 40 -23.94 14.75 6.24
C GLN A 40 -23.36 14.04 5.00
N PRO A 41 -22.26 14.54 4.41
CA PRO A 41 -21.51 13.80 3.40
C PRO A 41 -21.15 12.41 3.97
N PRO A 42 -21.15 11.35 3.15
CA PRO A 42 -20.79 10.02 3.61
C PRO A 42 -19.45 10.08 4.32
N ALA A 43 -19.41 9.59 5.56
CA ALA A 43 -18.19 9.47 6.32
C ALA A 43 -17.15 8.73 5.45
N PRO A 44 -15.88 9.17 5.42
CA PRO A 44 -14.83 8.35 4.80
C PRO A 44 -14.89 6.95 5.42
N PRO A 45 -14.74 5.88 4.61
CA PRO A 45 -14.80 4.53 5.13
C PRO A 45 -13.87 4.45 6.34
N ALA A 46 -14.42 4.03 7.47
CA ALA A 46 -13.64 3.78 8.66
C ALA A 46 -12.43 2.96 8.23
N ARG A 47 -11.21 3.47 8.49
CA ARG A 47 -10.04 2.59 8.46
C ARG A 47 -10.40 1.47 9.41
N THR A 48 -10.67 0.30 8.85
CA THR A 48 -10.80 -0.93 9.62
C THR A 48 -9.62 -0.92 10.57
N GLU A 49 -9.89 -1.03 11.86
CA GLU A 49 -8.84 -1.17 12.86
C GLU A 49 -7.80 -2.19 12.36
N PRO A 50 -6.51 -2.03 12.70
CA PRO A 50 -5.53 -3.07 12.41
C PRO A 50 -5.99 -4.31 13.16
N ASP A 51 -6.68 -5.19 12.44
CA ASP A 51 -7.23 -6.41 12.98
C ASP A 51 -6.07 -7.16 13.64
N ASN A 52 -6.29 -7.63 14.87
CA ASN A 52 -5.31 -8.45 15.61
C ASN A 52 -4.92 -9.72 14.84
N ASN A 53 -5.55 -9.98 13.68
CA ASN A 53 -5.05 -10.83 12.61
C ASN A 53 -3.63 -10.52 12.12
N GLY A 54 -2.96 -9.42 12.46
CA GLY A 54 -1.62 -9.10 11.94
C GLY A 54 -0.57 -10.22 12.09
N LEU A 55 -0.59 -10.97 13.21
CA LEU A 55 0.30 -12.13 13.39
C LEU A 55 -0.16 -13.37 12.60
N MET A 56 -1.47 -13.66 12.59
CA MET A 56 -2.03 -14.77 11.80
C MET A 56 -1.83 -14.52 10.29
N ALA A 57 -2.00 -13.29 9.84
CA ALA A 57 -1.75 -12.83 8.48
C ALA A 57 -0.29 -13.00 8.07
N GLN A 58 0.65 -12.81 9.00
CA GLN A 58 2.08 -13.04 8.73
C GLN A 58 2.41 -14.53 8.58
N GLU A 59 1.79 -15.41 9.38
CA GLU A 59 1.98 -16.86 9.23
C GLU A 59 1.35 -17.38 7.93
N THR A 60 0.14 -16.95 7.60
CA THR A 60 -0.53 -17.25 6.33
C THR A 60 0.31 -16.78 5.14
N CYS A 61 0.81 -15.56 5.17
CA CYS A 61 1.70 -15.00 4.15
C CYS A 61 2.95 -15.86 3.92
N ARG A 62 3.55 -16.43 4.98
CA ARG A 62 4.67 -17.37 4.83
C ARG A 62 4.26 -18.68 4.18
N LYS A 63 3.08 -19.21 4.50
CA LYS A 63 2.54 -20.44 3.90
C LYS A 63 2.23 -20.23 2.41
N GLU A 64 1.65 -19.08 2.06
CA GLU A 64 1.39 -18.70 0.67
C GLU A 64 2.70 -18.52 -0.11
N LEU A 65 3.71 -17.90 0.50
CA LEU A 65 5.04 -17.85 -0.10
C LEU A 65 5.60 -19.25 -0.33
N GLU A 66 5.44 -20.18 0.59
CA GLU A 66 5.90 -21.55 0.37
C GLU A 66 5.12 -22.25 -0.75
N ALA A 67 3.80 -22.03 -0.84
CA ALA A 67 2.99 -22.53 -1.95
C ALA A 67 3.49 -22.01 -3.31
N LEU A 68 3.92 -20.74 -3.39
CA LEU A 68 4.50 -20.17 -4.61
C LEU A 68 5.72 -20.94 -5.13
N ARG A 69 6.42 -21.69 -4.28
CA ARG A 69 7.54 -22.53 -4.70
C ARG A 69 7.14 -23.54 -5.77
N ALA A 70 5.92 -24.08 -5.69
CA ALA A 70 5.40 -25.08 -6.63
C ALA A 70 4.89 -24.46 -7.95
N TYR A 71 4.28 -23.28 -7.89
CA TYR A 71 3.62 -22.66 -9.06
C TYR A 71 4.52 -21.68 -9.83
N GLY A 72 5.47 -21.03 -9.16
CA GLY A 72 6.25 -19.94 -9.74
C GLY A 72 7.60 -19.74 -9.06
N PRO A 73 8.63 -20.57 -9.34
CA PRO A 73 9.91 -20.54 -8.63
C PRO A 73 10.66 -19.20 -8.78
N ARG A 74 10.51 -18.49 -9.90
CA ARG A 74 11.07 -17.14 -10.08
C ARG A 74 10.41 -16.13 -9.13
N THR A 75 9.08 -16.15 -9.08
CA THR A 75 8.28 -15.26 -8.22
C THR A 75 8.55 -15.56 -6.74
N TYR A 76 8.64 -16.85 -6.39
CA TYR A 76 9.07 -17.32 -5.09
C TYR A 76 10.42 -16.73 -4.67
N ASN A 77 11.47 -16.93 -5.48
CA ASN A 77 12.82 -16.47 -5.14
C ASN A 77 12.88 -14.96 -4.92
N ARG A 78 12.15 -14.19 -5.75
CA ARG A 78 12.02 -12.75 -5.60
C ARG A 78 11.43 -12.39 -4.23
N TYR A 79 10.23 -12.88 -3.92
CA TYR A 79 9.54 -12.51 -2.68
C TYR A 79 10.22 -13.07 -1.43
N ALA A 80 10.83 -14.26 -1.51
CA ALA A 80 11.65 -14.80 -0.43
C ALA A 80 12.85 -13.89 -0.11
N SER A 81 13.53 -13.37 -1.15
CA SER A 81 14.65 -12.43 -0.97
C SER A 81 14.19 -11.07 -0.40
N GLU A 82 13.04 -10.56 -0.85
CA GLU A 82 12.44 -9.32 -0.34
C GLU A 82 12.07 -9.47 1.14
N MET A 83 11.43 -10.59 1.51
CA MET A 83 11.05 -10.90 2.90
C MET A 83 12.29 -11.02 3.79
N ALA A 84 13.30 -11.77 3.35
CA ALA A 84 14.57 -11.93 4.07
C ALA A 84 15.27 -10.57 4.28
N THR A 85 15.25 -9.70 3.27
CA THR A 85 15.84 -8.35 3.35
C THR A 85 15.10 -7.48 4.37
N LEU A 86 13.76 -7.51 4.40
CA LEU A 86 12.97 -6.77 5.39
C LEU A 86 13.28 -7.28 6.81
N THR A 87 13.31 -8.59 7.01
CA THR A 87 13.64 -9.20 8.31
C THR A 87 15.05 -8.86 8.77
N ALA A 88 16.05 -8.93 7.89
CA ALA A 88 17.44 -8.61 8.23
C ALA A 88 17.61 -7.13 8.64
N LYS A 89 16.99 -6.20 7.90
CA LYS A 89 17.02 -4.77 8.23
C LYS A 89 16.36 -4.49 9.57
N THR A 90 15.23 -5.13 9.84
CA THR A 90 14.51 -4.98 11.11
C THR A 90 15.27 -5.59 12.26
N SER A 91 15.89 -6.76 12.10
CA SER A 91 16.73 -7.38 13.13
C SER A 91 17.88 -6.45 13.56
N LYS A 92 18.55 -5.79 12.60
CA LYS A 92 19.58 -4.79 12.90
C LYS A 92 19.03 -3.56 13.64
N PHE A 93 17.81 -3.15 13.35
CA PHE A 93 17.15 -2.08 14.11
C PHE A 93 16.81 -2.55 15.54
N LEU A 94 16.28 -3.76 15.68
CA LEU A 94 15.90 -4.32 16.98
C LEU A 94 17.12 -4.43 17.93
N SER A 95 18.32 -4.70 17.42
CA SER A 95 19.53 -4.74 18.25
C SER A 95 19.95 -3.40 18.85
N VAL A 96 19.44 -2.27 18.33
CA VAL A 96 19.75 -0.92 18.83
C VAL A 96 18.51 -0.19 19.36
N LYS A 97 17.33 -0.82 19.31
CA LYS A 97 16.03 -0.17 19.60
C LYS A 97 16.00 0.48 20.98
N GLU A 98 16.59 -0.17 21.98
CA GLU A 98 16.55 0.31 23.37
C GLU A 98 17.40 1.58 23.59
N ASP A 99 18.38 1.85 22.73
CA ASP A 99 19.25 3.03 22.82
C ASP A 99 18.68 4.24 22.05
N LEU A 100 17.57 4.06 21.33
CA LEU A 100 16.98 5.07 20.45
C LEU A 100 15.78 5.77 21.11
N ASN A 101 15.50 6.99 20.64
CA ASN A 101 14.30 7.73 21.04
C ASN A 101 13.04 6.92 20.69
N PRO A 102 12.06 6.76 21.60
CA PRO A 102 10.82 6.03 21.36
C PRO A 102 10.09 6.46 20.07
N ARG A 103 10.11 7.75 19.73
CA ARG A 103 9.51 8.25 18.48
C ARG A 103 10.18 7.68 17.23
N ILE A 104 11.50 7.47 17.26
CA ILE A 104 12.22 6.82 16.15
C ILE A 104 11.80 5.37 16.06
N ASN A 105 11.64 4.70 17.21
CA ASN A 105 11.23 3.31 17.25
C ASN A 105 9.86 3.09 16.60
N ASP A 106 8.89 3.95 16.92
CA ASP A 106 7.55 3.89 16.34
C ASP A 106 7.56 4.10 14.82
N ILE A 107 8.36 5.06 14.34
CA ILE A 107 8.48 5.34 12.90
C ILE A 107 9.05 4.12 12.15
N VAL A 108 10.15 3.57 12.66
CA VAL A 108 10.81 2.42 12.01
C VAL A 108 9.91 1.18 12.07
N MET A 109 9.22 0.95 13.20
CA MET A 109 8.34 -0.19 13.34
C MET A 109 7.09 -0.09 12.47
N SER A 110 6.47 1.07 12.40
CA SER A 110 5.35 1.32 11.48
C SER A 110 5.78 1.12 10.02
N ALA A 111 6.97 1.60 9.63
CA ALA A 111 7.50 1.39 8.29
C ALA A 111 7.75 -0.10 7.97
N TYR A 112 8.27 -0.86 8.93
CA TYR A 112 8.46 -2.30 8.76
C TYR A 112 7.13 -3.03 8.60
N GLN A 113 6.16 -2.78 9.48
CA GLN A 113 4.83 -3.39 9.43
C GLN A 113 4.15 -3.12 8.09
N SER A 114 4.14 -1.86 7.64
CA SER A 114 3.55 -1.47 6.36
C SER A 114 4.23 -2.17 5.17
N ARG A 115 5.57 -2.25 5.16
CA ARG A 115 6.32 -2.93 4.09
C ARG A 115 6.09 -4.43 4.08
N MET A 116 6.07 -5.07 5.25
CA MET A 116 5.79 -6.50 5.36
C MET A 116 4.37 -6.81 4.89
N GLN A 117 3.39 -6.02 5.31
CA GLN A 117 2.00 -6.16 4.88
C GLN A 117 1.87 -6.02 3.35
N THR A 118 2.53 -5.02 2.78
CA THR A 118 2.54 -4.81 1.32
C THR A 118 3.16 -6.01 0.58
N LEU A 119 4.22 -6.60 1.13
CA LEU A 119 4.83 -7.80 0.55
C LEU A 119 3.88 -9.00 0.62
N CYS A 120 3.19 -9.18 1.75
CA CYS A 120 2.21 -10.25 1.90
C CYS A 120 1.06 -10.15 0.89
N TYR A 121 0.48 -8.95 0.69
CA TYR A 121 -0.54 -8.77 -0.33
C TYR A 121 -0.03 -9.06 -1.75
N LYS A 122 1.23 -8.76 -2.05
CA LYS A 122 1.82 -9.10 -3.36
C LYS A 122 1.97 -10.61 -3.54
N ILE A 123 2.35 -11.32 -2.48
CA ILE A 123 2.45 -12.78 -2.46
C ILE A 123 1.07 -13.40 -2.71
N GLU A 124 0.07 -12.99 -1.92
CA GLU A 124 -1.33 -13.43 -2.02
C GLU A 124 -1.87 -13.23 -3.44
N ALA A 125 -1.76 -12.00 -3.97
CA ALA A 125 -2.24 -11.68 -5.32
C ALA A 125 -1.53 -12.48 -6.41
N SER A 126 -0.21 -12.68 -6.28
CA SER A 126 0.56 -13.44 -7.27
C SER A 126 0.19 -14.92 -7.26
N LEU A 127 0.04 -15.50 -6.07
CA LEU A 127 -0.37 -16.90 -5.91
C LEU A 127 -1.80 -17.09 -6.45
N GLY A 128 -2.72 -16.20 -6.08
CA GLY A 128 -4.09 -16.23 -6.58
C GLY A 128 -4.17 -16.19 -8.11
N GLN A 129 -3.39 -15.30 -8.75
CA GLN A 129 -3.35 -15.24 -10.21
C GLN A 129 -2.82 -16.54 -10.82
N MET A 130 -1.74 -17.12 -10.29
CA MET A 130 -1.19 -18.38 -10.79
C MET A 130 -2.18 -19.55 -10.66
N LEU A 131 -2.92 -19.61 -9.54
CA LEU A 131 -3.94 -20.63 -9.34
C LEU A 131 -5.11 -20.48 -10.34
N VAL A 132 -5.54 -19.25 -10.60
CA VAL A 132 -6.59 -18.96 -11.59
C VAL A 132 -6.11 -19.31 -13.01
N ASP A 133 -4.89 -18.94 -13.37
CA ASP A 133 -4.31 -19.24 -14.68
C ASP A 133 -4.21 -20.75 -14.90
N GLN A 134 -3.80 -21.52 -13.88
CA GLN A 134 -3.74 -22.97 -13.96
C GLN A 134 -5.13 -23.61 -14.07
N ALA A 135 -6.09 -23.16 -13.27
CA ALA A 135 -7.45 -23.68 -13.31
C ALA A 135 -8.12 -23.41 -14.67
N THR A 136 -7.92 -22.22 -15.23
CA THR A 136 -8.49 -21.85 -16.54
C THR A 136 -7.78 -22.51 -17.71
N ALA A 137 -6.46 -22.75 -17.63
CA ALA A 137 -5.73 -23.55 -18.62
C ALA A 137 -6.29 -24.98 -18.70
N SER A 138 -6.61 -25.61 -17.54
CA SER A 138 -7.16 -26.96 -17.50
C SER A 138 -8.59 -27.11 -18.05
N LEU A 139 -9.29 -26.00 -18.30
CA LEU A 139 -10.63 -25.99 -18.91
C LEU A 139 -10.59 -25.82 -20.44
N ALA A 140 -9.41 -25.54 -21.01
CA ALA A 140 -9.24 -25.33 -22.45
C ALA A 140 -8.76 -26.61 -23.19
N ASP A 141 -8.46 -27.68 -22.46
CA ASP A 141 -8.15 -29.04 -22.95
C ASP A 141 -9.37 -29.97 -22.84
#